data_AF-N9V4S3-F1
#
_entry.id   AF-N9V4S3-F1
#
_cell.length_a   1.000
_cell.length_b   1.000
_cell.length_c   1.000
_cell.angle_alpha   90.00
_cell.angle_beta   90.00
_cell.angle_gamma   90.00
#
_symmetry.space_group_name_H-M   'P 1'
#
loop_
_entity.id
_entity.type
_entity.pdbx_description
1 polymer ?
#
loop_
_entity_poly.entity_id
_entity_poly.type
_entity_poly.pdbx_seq_one_letter_code
_entity_poly.pdbx_strand_id
1 'polypeptide(L)'
;MKKFLISLIVGITMMAIGTTMLVFEIKEFEFVDGRSAYYGSDTVKTQTFRVKNQDLNIVFEDDYYTGYEWKYDESMKDEVRVEYASDVRVKTSGNTIVIEERYDHEWGVNDGMDFLNTFLDGLKHRKVYTMDYRENVVIVSSSQARDRVHVTYE
;
A
#
# COMPACT_ATOMS: atom_id res chain seq x y z
N MET A 1 3.31 -43.43 -28.81
CA MET A 1 2.63 -42.97 -27.57
C MET A 1 3.50 -43.05 -26.31
N LYS A 2 4.22 -44.15 -26.02
CA LYS A 2 5.10 -44.23 -24.83
C LYS A 2 6.16 -43.12 -24.73
N LYS A 3 6.84 -42.80 -25.85
CA LYS A 3 7.84 -41.71 -25.91
C LYS A 3 7.23 -40.33 -25.62
N PHE A 4 6.02 -40.06 -26.11
CA PHE A 4 5.29 -38.82 -25.84
C PHE A 4 4.91 -38.69 -24.35
N LEU A 5 4.43 -39.78 -23.75
CA LEU A 5 4.09 -39.80 -22.32
C LEU A 5 5.33 -39.53 -21.44
N ILE A 6 6.47 -40.12 -21.80
CA ILE A 6 7.74 -39.89 -21.11
C ILE A 6 8.16 -38.42 -21.25
N SER A 7 8.12 -37.85 -22.46
CA SER A 7 8.44 -36.43 -22.68
C SER A 7 7.51 -35.49 -21.90
N LEU A 8 6.23 -35.82 -21.82
CA LEU A 8 5.24 -35.04 -21.05
C LEU A 8 5.54 -35.08 -19.55
N ILE A 9 5.81 -36.26 -19.00
CA ILE A 9 6.17 -36.43 -17.59
C ILE A 9 7.44 -35.65 -17.28
N VAL A 10 8.49 -35.78 -18.10
CA VAL A 10 9.75 -35.03 -17.93
C VAL A 10 9.50 -33.52 -17.98
N GLY A 11 8.67 -33.03 -18.91
CA GLY A 11 8.34 -31.62 -19.03
C GLY A 11 7.61 -31.08 -17.79
N ILE A 12 6.60 -31.79 -17.30
CA ILE A 12 5.87 -31.42 -16.07
C ILE A 12 6.80 -31.45 -14.86
N THR A 13 7.68 -32.46 -14.76
CA THR A 13 8.67 -32.55 -13.68
C THR A 13 9.63 -31.37 -13.71
N MET A 14 10.14 -30.95 -14.88
CA MET A 14 11.01 -29.79 -14.98
C MET A 14 10.29 -28.48 -14.64
N MET A 15 9.03 -28.30 -15.06
CA MET A 15 8.23 -27.16 -14.65
C MET A 15 8.03 -27.14 -13.14
N ALA A 16 7.67 -28.28 -12.53
CA ALA A 16 7.48 -28.37 -11.09
C ALA A 16 8.76 -28.05 -10.29
N ILE A 17 9.92 -28.56 -10.74
CA ILE A 17 11.22 -28.23 -10.14
C ILE A 17 11.50 -26.72 -10.25
N GLY A 18 11.33 -26.14 -11.45
CA GLY A 18 11.54 -24.72 -11.69
C GLY A 18 10.65 -23.83 -10.83
N THR A 19 9.34 -24.14 -10.78
CA THR A 19 8.38 -23.40 -9.93
C THR A 19 8.72 -23.55 -8.45
N THR A 20 9.10 -24.75 -8.01
CA THR A 20 9.44 -24.99 -6.60
C THR A 20 10.69 -24.23 -6.20
N MET A 21 11.73 -24.20 -7.05
CA MET A 21 12.93 -23.38 -6.83
C MET A 21 12.58 -21.88 -6.74
N LEU A 22 11.76 -21.38 -7.67
CA LEU A 22 11.27 -20.00 -7.63
C LEU A 22 10.55 -19.68 -6.32
N VAL A 23 9.67 -20.56 -5.85
CA VAL A 23 8.94 -20.37 -4.59
C VAL A 23 9.88 -20.39 -3.39
N PHE A 24 10.88 -21.28 -3.37
CA PHE A 24 11.86 -21.31 -2.28
C PHE A 24 12.76 -20.08 -2.26
N GLU A 25 13.19 -19.59 -3.43
CA GLU A 25 14.00 -18.38 -3.52
C GLU A 25 13.19 -17.14 -3.11
N ILE A 26 11.96 -16.99 -3.60
CA ILE A 26 11.10 -15.83 -3.27
C ILE A 26 10.66 -15.84 -1.81
N LYS A 27 10.53 -17.01 -1.16
CA LYS A 27 10.21 -17.09 0.27
C LYS A 27 11.26 -16.42 1.18
N GLU A 28 12.50 -16.31 0.71
CA GLU A 28 13.56 -15.61 1.43
C GLU A 28 13.51 -14.09 1.24
N PHE A 29 12.59 -13.58 0.41
CA PHE A 29 12.51 -12.18 0.09
C PHE A 29 11.64 -11.45 1.11
N GLU A 30 12.09 -10.28 1.51
CA GLU A 30 11.35 -9.39 2.37
C GLU A 30 10.27 -8.68 1.55
N PHE A 31 9.02 -8.75 1.99
CA PHE A 31 7.94 -7.94 1.43
C PHE A 31 7.98 -6.56 2.07
N VAL A 32 8.21 -5.53 1.26
CA VAL A 32 8.43 -4.15 1.73
C VAL A 32 7.40 -3.24 1.08
N ASP A 33 6.89 -2.27 1.84
CA ASP A 33 6.01 -1.22 1.30
C ASP A 33 6.69 -0.51 0.11
N GLY A 34 6.14 -0.71 -1.08
CA GLY A 34 6.69 -0.20 -2.32
C GLY A 34 6.42 1.28 -2.56
N ARG A 35 5.61 1.97 -1.74
CA ARG A 35 5.22 3.37 -2.00
C ARG A 35 6.42 4.28 -2.23
N SER A 36 7.45 4.17 -1.41
CA SER A 36 8.69 4.93 -1.58
C SER A 36 9.51 4.53 -2.81
N ALA A 37 9.51 3.24 -3.17
CA ALA A 37 10.28 2.70 -4.29
C ALA A 37 9.62 2.98 -5.66
N TYR A 38 8.29 3.02 -5.71
CA TYR A 38 7.52 3.30 -6.92
C TYR A 38 7.26 4.80 -7.11
N TYR A 39 7.19 5.59 -6.05
CA TYR A 39 6.72 6.98 -6.12
C TYR A 39 7.72 8.03 -5.57
N GLY A 40 8.82 7.60 -4.94
CA GLY A 40 9.85 8.48 -4.37
C GLY A 40 9.71 8.73 -2.86
N SER A 41 10.79 9.19 -2.20
CA SER A 41 10.88 9.30 -0.73
C SER A 41 10.05 10.42 -0.09
N ASP A 42 9.65 11.44 -0.87
CA ASP A 42 8.89 12.62 -0.39
C ASP A 42 7.38 12.51 -0.64
N THR A 43 6.87 11.28 -0.71
CA THR A 43 5.49 11.03 -1.15
C THR A 43 4.48 10.94 -0.03
N VAL A 44 4.89 10.85 1.24
CA VAL A 44 3.96 10.70 2.36
C VAL A 44 3.93 11.97 3.21
N LYS A 45 2.74 12.56 3.31
CA LYS A 45 2.44 13.64 4.25
C LYS A 45 1.78 13.06 5.49
N THR A 46 2.05 13.68 6.63
CA THR A 46 1.56 13.23 7.93
C THR A 46 0.91 14.37 8.69
N GLN A 47 -0.28 14.13 9.24
CA GLN A 47 -0.95 15.04 10.18
C GLN A 47 -1.31 14.28 11.46
N THR A 48 -1.05 14.89 12.62
CA THR A 48 -1.38 14.28 13.93
C THR A 48 -2.46 15.11 14.62
N PHE A 49 -3.49 14.42 15.10
CA PHE A 49 -4.64 14.97 15.80
C PHE A 49 -4.71 14.42 17.22
N ARG A 50 -5.27 15.20 18.14
CA ARG A 50 -5.51 14.77 19.52
C ARG A 50 -7.01 14.59 19.75
N VAL A 51 -7.41 13.38 20.15
CA VAL A 51 -8.83 12.95 20.23
C VAL A 51 -9.33 12.73 21.66
N LYS A 52 -8.57 13.18 22.68
CA LYS A 52 -8.92 12.96 24.10
C LYS A 52 -10.33 13.40 24.49
N ASN A 53 -10.75 14.58 24.01
CA ASN A 53 -12.01 15.24 24.40
C ASN A 53 -12.87 15.63 23.18
N GLN A 54 -12.48 15.19 21.99
CA GLN A 54 -13.06 15.61 20.73
C GLN A 54 -12.85 14.49 19.71
N ASP A 55 -13.88 14.23 18.93
CA ASP A 55 -13.80 13.19 17.92
C ASP A 55 -13.07 13.73 16.68
N LEU A 56 -12.41 12.86 15.91
CA LEU A 56 -11.80 13.19 14.62
C LEU A 56 -12.74 12.68 13.52
N ASN A 57 -13.16 13.57 12.62
CA ASN A 57 -13.95 13.19 11.46
C ASN A 57 -13.05 13.17 10.23
N ILE A 58 -13.03 12.05 9.52
CA ILE A 58 -12.29 11.85 8.28
C ILE A 58 -13.33 11.64 7.18
N VAL A 59 -13.45 12.63 6.29
CA VAL A 59 -14.41 12.64 5.20
C VAL A 59 -13.66 12.40 3.89
N PHE A 60 -14.05 11.38 3.15
CA PHE A 60 -13.62 11.14 1.77
C PHE A 60 -14.70 11.71 0.84
N GLU A 61 -14.40 12.82 0.18
CA GLU A 61 -15.33 13.56 -0.68
C GLU A 61 -15.12 13.15 -2.15
N ASP A 62 -16.17 12.62 -2.79
CA ASP A 62 -16.21 12.23 -4.22
C ASP A 62 -15.29 11.06 -4.59
N ASP A 63 -15.15 10.08 -3.69
CA ASP A 63 -14.09 9.07 -3.81
C ASP A 63 -14.60 7.62 -3.95
N TYR A 64 -14.42 7.04 -5.15
CA TYR A 64 -14.70 5.62 -5.44
C TYR A 64 -13.45 4.73 -5.29
N TYR A 65 -12.24 5.30 -5.21
CA TYR A 65 -10.97 4.56 -5.37
C TYR A 65 -9.97 4.77 -4.23
N THR A 66 -10.02 5.88 -3.49
CA THR A 66 -9.18 6.11 -2.31
C THR A 66 -9.73 5.36 -1.10
N GLY A 67 -9.03 4.29 -0.72
CA GLY A 67 -9.30 3.55 0.50
C GLY A 67 -8.59 4.14 1.72
N TYR A 68 -8.86 3.54 2.87
CA TYR A 68 -8.03 3.73 4.05
C TYR A 68 -7.55 2.40 4.62
N GLU A 69 -6.36 2.42 5.20
CA GLU A 69 -5.80 1.33 6.00
C GLU A 69 -5.72 1.78 7.45
N TRP A 70 -6.03 0.89 8.39
CA TRP A 70 -5.85 1.16 9.81
C TRP A 70 -4.64 0.44 10.38
N LYS A 71 -3.76 1.17 11.06
CA LYS A 71 -2.63 0.61 11.82
C LYS A 71 -2.77 0.94 13.30
N TYR A 72 -2.52 -0.06 14.15
CA TYR A 72 -2.58 0.12 15.59
C TYR A 72 -1.20 0.39 16.17
N ASP A 73 -1.10 1.48 16.91
CA ASP A 73 0.06 1.83 17.72
C ASP A 73 -0.42 2.31 19.10
N GLU A 74 -0.38 1.40 20.08
CA GLU A 74 -0.82 1.69 21.45
C GLU A 74 0.00 2.80 22.14
N SER A 75 1.20 3.11 21.63
CA SER A 75 2.02 4.20 22.17
C SER A 75 1.40 5.58 21.90
N MET A 76 0.52 5.68 20.90
CA MET A 76 -0.15 6.92 20.51
C MET A 76 -1.18 7.43 21.52
N LYS A 77 -1.70 6.60 22.42
CA LYS A 77 -2.67 7.00 23.47
C LYS A 77 -3.87 7.75 22.88
N ASP A 78 -3.98 9.06 23.15
CA ASP A 78 -5.08 9.93 22.71
C ASP A 78 -4.78 10.66 21.38
N GLU A 79 -3.74 10.24 20.67
CA GLU A 79 -3.34 10.81 19.37
C GLU A 79 -3.77 9.89 18.23
N VAL A 80 -4.02 10.50 17.08
CA VAL A 80 -4.31 9.83 15.81
C VAL A 80 -3.47 10.47 14.74
N ARG A 81 -2.72 9.68 13.99
CA ARG A 81 -1.88 10.13 12.89
C ARG A 81 -2.50 9.69 11.57
N VAL A 82 -2.71 10.62 10.66
CA VAL A 82 -3.22 10.37 9.32
C VAL A 82 -2.07 10.60 8.34
N GLU A 83 -1.73 9.56 7.59
CA GLU A 83 -0.69 9.56 6.58
C GLU A 83 -1.34 9.42 5.21
N TYR A 84 -0.97 10.27 4.26
CA TYR A 84 -1.57 10.29 2.93
C TYR A 84 -0.54 10.72 1.89
N ALA A 85 -0.77 10.35 0.64
CA ALA A 85 0.17 10.67 -0.42
C ALA A 85 0.19 12.17 -0.74
N SER A 86 1.33 12.69 -1.21
CA SER A 86 1.59 14.12 -1.35
C SER A 86 0.73 14.81 -2.42
N ASP A 87 0.19 14.02 -3.34
CA ASP A 87 -0.73 14.35 -4.42
C ASP A 87 -2.21 14.37 -4.01
N VAL A 88 -2.56 13.70 -2.90
CA VAL A 88 -3.91 13.77 -2.31
C VAL A 88 -4.18 15.19 -1.81
N ARG A 89 -5.33 15.74 -2.21
CA ARG A 89 -5.78 17.05 -1.70
C ARG A 89 -6.43 16.84 -0.35
N VAL A 90 -5.94 17.58 0.63
CA VAL A 90 -6.45 17.50 2.00
C VAL A 90 -6.78 18.89 2.49
N LYS A 91 -8.02 19.06 2.99
CA LYS A 91 -8.47 20.26 3.69
C LYS A 91 -8.70 19.91 5.16
N THR A 92 -8.13 20.70 6.07
CA THR A 92 -8.31 20.50 7.51
C THR A 92 -9.09 21.67 8.10
N SER A 93 -10.18 21.37 8.80
CA SER A 93 -10.99 22.35 9.54
C SER A 93 -11.22 21.85 10.96
N GLY A 94 -10.41 22.35 11.89
CA GLY A 94 -10.42 21.89 13.29
C GLY A 94 -10.11 20.39 13.38
N ASN A 95 -11.10 19.62 13.81
CA ASN A 95 -11.05 18.17 13.99
C ASN A 95 -11.69 17.39 12.84
N THR A 96 -11.90 18.05 11.70
CA THR A 96 -12.37 17.41 10.47
C THR A 96 -11.26 17.49 9.42
N ILE A 97 -10.93 16.36 8.84
CA ILE A 97 -10.06 16.24 7.68
C ILE A 97 -10.92 15.80 6.50
N VAL A 98 -10.87 16.57 5.43
CA VAL A 98 -11.55 16.28 4.17
C VAL A 98 -10.49 15.89 3.17
N ILE A 99 -10.67 14.73 2.58
CA ILE A 99 -9.77 14.09 1.63
C ILE A 99 -10.47 14.14 0.29
N GLU A 100 -9.87 14.86 -0.64
CA GLU A 100 -10.38 15.07 -2.00
C GLU A 100 -9.45 14.39 -3.00
N GLU A 101 -10.05 13.64 -3.92
CA GLU A 101 -9.32 13.04 -5.02
C GLU A 101 -8.71 14.13 -5.92
N ARG A 102 -7.50 13.88 -6.41
CA ARG A 102 -6.92 14.65 -7.50
C ARG A 102 -6.90 13.77 -8.76
N TYR A 103 -7.90 13.93 -9.63
CA TYR A 103 -7.99 13.33 -10.97
C TYR A 103 -6.87 13.83 -11.91
N ASP A 104 -5.62 13.43 -11.68
CA ASP A 104 -4.51 13.86 -12.54
C ASP A 104 -3.45 12.77 -12.74
N HIS A 105 -3.81 11.49 -12.56
CA HIS A 105 -2.95 10.36 -12.90
C HIS A 105 -3.28 9.84 -14.30
N GLU A 106 -2.71 10.48 -15.32
CA GLU A 106 -2.58 9.88 -16.64
C GLU A 106 -1.52 8.76 -16.56
N TRP A 107 -1.98 7.52 -16.42
CA TRP A 107 -1.11 6.35 -16.47
C TRP A 107 -0.45 6.27 -17.85
N GLY A 108 0.86 6.49 -17.89
CA GLY A 108 1.67 6.44 -19.08
C GLY A 108 2.26 5.04 -19.31
N VAL A 109 2.63 4.72 -20.54
CA VAL A 109 3.35 3.47 -20.88
C VAL A 109 4.66 3.33 -20.09
N ASN A 110 5.23 4.45 -19.64
CA ASN A 110 6.45 4.48 -18.83
C ASN A 110 6.24 3.91 -17.42
N ASP A 111 5.03 3.98 -16.85
CA ASP A 111 4.74 3.48 -15.49
C ASP A 111 4.88 1.95 -15.40
N GLY A 112 4.55 1.24 -16.49
CA GLY A 112 4.74 -0.21 -16.57
C GLY A 112 6.21 -0.62 -16.64
N MET A 113 7.06 0.19 -17.27
CA MET A 113 8.51 -0.04 -17.32
C MET A 113 9.18 0.30 -15.99
N ASP A 114 8.73 1.36 -15.32
CA ASP A 114 9.20 1.72 -13.98
C ASP A 114 8.80 0.65 -12.96
N PHE A 115 7.59 0.09 -13.08
CA PHE A 115 7.20 -1.07 -12.27
C PHE A 115 8.15 -2.25 -12.44
N LEU A 116 8.43 -2.63 -13.69
CA LEU A 116 9.33 -3.74 -14.00
C LEU A 116 10.74 -3.46 -13.48
N ASN A 117 11.25 -2.24 -13.67
CA ASN A 117 12.56 -1.84 -13.20
C ASN A 117 12.66 -1.91 -11.68
N THR A 118 11.68 -1.40 -10.94
CA THR A 118 11.64 -1.45 -9.47
C THR A 118 11.48 -2.88 -8.95
N PHE A 119 10.68 -3.71 -9.61
CA PHE A 119 10.60 -5.13 -9.27
C PHE A 119 11.95 -5.83 -9.47
N LEU A 120 12.57 -5.67 -10.63
CA LEU A 120 13.89 -6.25 -10.93
C LEU A 120 14.99 -5.74 -10.01
N ASP A 121 14.94 -4.48 -9.59
CA ASP A 121 15.87 -3.92 -8.62
C ASP A 121 15.66 -4.47 -7.22
N GLY A 122 14.40 -4.60 -6.79
CA GLY A 122 14.03 -5.33 -5.58
C GLY A 122 14.57 -6.75 -5.57
N LEU A 123 14.53 -7.45 -6.73
CA LEU A 123 15.07 -8.80 -6.81
C LEU A 123 16.57 -8.88 -6.50
N LYS A 124 17.37 -7.86 -6.90
CA LYS A 124 18.81 -7.80 -6.56
C LYS A 124 19.06 -7.70 -5.07
N HIS A 125 18.10 -7.12 -4.34
CA HIS A 125 18.18 -6.86 -2.91
C HIS A 125 17.35 -7.85 -2.07
N ARG A 126 16.82 -8.92 -2.69
CA ARG A 126 15.90 -9.88 -2.05
C ARG A 126 14.68 -9.19 -1.43
N LYS A 127 14.15 -8.18 -2.11
CA LYS A 127 12.97 -7.43 -1.70
C LYS A 127 11.89 -7.55 -2.76
N VAL A 128 10.67 -7.80 -2.33
CA VAL A 128 9.48 -7.68 -3.17
C VAL A 128 8.72 -6.46 -2.69
N TYR A 129 8.75 -5.40 -3.49
CA TYR A 129 8.00 -4.19 -3.20
C TYR A 129 6.52 -4.44 -3.50
N THR A 130 5.66 -4.27 -2.50
CA THR A 130 4.21 -4.38 -2.68
C THR A 130 3.69 -3.08 -3.28
N MET A 131 2.89 -3.17 -4.34
CA MET A 131 2.08 -2.06 -4.80
C MET A 131 0.80 -2.02 -3.95
N ASP A 132 0.92 -1.52 -2.72
CA ASP A 132 -0.27 -0.97 -2.08
C ASP A 132 -0.58 0.35 -2.77
N TYR A 133 -1.85 0.52 -3.16
CA TYR A 133 -2.33 1.68 -3.90
C TYR A 133 -1.83 2.96 -3.23
N ARG A 134 -1.19 3.80 -4.04
CA ARG A 134 -0.65 5.12 -3.67
C ARG A 134 -1.69 6.00 -2.99
N GLU A 135 -2.96 5.76 -3.28
CA GLU A 135 -4.11 6.51 -2.82
C GLU A 135 -4.56 6.12 -1.41
N ASN A 136 -4.09 5.02 -0.81
CA ASN A 136 -4.58 4.64 0.51
C ASN A 136 -4.09 5.59 1.62
N VAL A 137 -5.05 6.17 2.32
CA VAL A 137 -4.83 6.95 3.55
C VAL A 137 -4.58 5.98 4.70
N VAL A 138 -3.46 6.13 5.41
CA VAL A 138 -3.16 5.30 6.58
C VAL A 138 -3.54 6.04 7.84
N ILE A 139 -4.44 5.47 8.62
CA ILE A 139 -4.84 5.99 9.92
C ILE A 139 -4.13 5.17 10.99
N VAL A 140 -3.26 5.82 11.77
CA VAL A 140 -2.53 5.22 12.88
C VAL A 140 -3.13 5.72 14.19
N SER A 141 -3.59 4.81 15.04
CA SER A 141 -4.15 5.16 16.36
C SER A 141 -3.91 4.06 17.39
N SER A 142 -4.06 4.39 18.68
CA SER A 142 -4.29 3.35 19.69
C SER A 142 -5.67 2.71 19.49
N SER A 143 -5.89 1.54 20.08
CA SER A 143 -7.21 0.90 20.08
C SER A 143 -8.27 1.78 20.76
N GLN A 144 -7.89 2.54 21.79
CA GLN A 144 -8.79 3.45 22.50
C GLN A 144 -9.13 4.71 21.69
N ALA A 145 -8.16 5.28 21.00
CA ALA A 145 -8.36 6.47 20.17
C ALA A 145 -9.22 6.16 18.93
N ARG A 146 -9.22 4.91 18.46
CA ARG A 146 -10.06 4.47 17.32
C ARG A 146 -11.52 4.81 17.52
N ASP A 147 -12.07 4.59 18.72
CA ASP A 147 -13.50 4.81 19.02
C ASP A 147 -13.93 6.28 18.89
N ARG A 148 -12.95 7.19 18.78
CA ARG A 148 -13.13 8.64 18.62
C ARG A 148 -12.95 9.10 17.18
N VAL A 149 -12.68 8.20 16.25
CA VAL A 149 -12.43 8.52 14.85
C VAL A 149 -13.59 8.02 14.02
N HIS A 150 -14.25 8.94 13.32
CA HIS A 150 -15.36 8.65 12.44
C HIS A 150 -14.90 8.82 11.01
N VAL A 151 -15.04 7.78 10.19
CA VAL A 151 -14.70 7.80 8.77
C VAL A 151 -15.98 7.74 7.95
N THR A 152 -16.18 8.70 7.05
CA THR A 152 -17.36 8.80 6.19
C THR A 152 -16.94 8.98 4.73
N TYR A 153 -17.69 8.34 3.83
CA TYR A 153 -17.62 8.56 2.39
C TYR A 153 -18.84 9.39 1.98
N GLU A 154 -18.62 10.52 1.33
CA GLU A 154 -19.66 11.44 0.83
C GLU A 154 -19.70 11.48 -0.69
#